data_AF-A0A8B9N8I0-F1
#
_entry.id   AF-A0A8B9N8I0-F1
#
_cell.length_a   1.000
_cell.length_b   1.000
_cell.length_c   1.000
_cell.angle_alpha   90.00
_cell.angle_beta   90.00
_cell.angle_gamma   90.00
#
_symmetry.space_group_name_H-M   'P 1'
#
loop_
_entity.id
_entity.type
_entity.pdbx_description
1 polymer ?
#
loop_
_entity_poly.entity_id
_entity_poly.type
_entity_poly.pdbx_seq_one_letter_code
_entity_poly.pdbx_strand_id
1 'polypeptide(L)'
;MGKLEEVFSEKELNRIRRWCIMRQQNGYNGRPNKPVDTCYSFWVGATLKLLNIFQYTNFERNRNYILSTQDRLVGGFAKWPDSHPDALHAYFGICGLSLIGETGICKVHPCSDNTHIST
;
A
#
# COMPACT_ATOMS: atom_id res chain seq x y z
N MET A 1 -3.07 18.26 6.52
CA MET A 1 -2.52 17.03 7.13
C MET A 1 -2.10 17.42 8.53
N GLY A 2 -2.67 16.83 9.59
CA GLY A 2 -2.54 17.32 10.98
C GLY A 2 -3.80 17.20 11.86
N LYS A 3 -4.84 16.47 11.41
CA LYS A 3 -6.08 16.24 12.17
C LYS A 3 -6.05 14.95 12.99
N LEU A 4 -5.04 14.09 12.81
CA LEU A 4 -5.00 12.79 13.51
C LEU A 4 -4.67 12.99 14.98
N GLU A 5 -3.78 13.93 15.26
CA GLU A 5 -3.33 14.35 16.58
C GLU A 5 -4.42 15.09 17.36
N GLU A 6 -5.43 15.64 16.68
CA GLU A 6 -6.63 16.23 17.29
C GLU A 6 -7.61 15.16 17.78
N VAL A 7 -7.56 13.96 17.21
CA VAL A 7 -8.53 12.87 17.47
C VAL A 7 -7.94 11.79 18.37
N PHE A 8 -6.65 11.48 18.24
CA PHE A 8 -5.99 10.39 18.94
C PHE A 8 -4.81 10.90 19.77
N SER A 9 -4.67 10.34 20.97
CA SER A 9 -3.45 10.53 21.75
C SER A 9 -2.24 9.89 21.06
N GLU A 10 -1.05 10.37 21.38
CA GLU A 10 0.19 9.79 20.86
C GLU A 10 0.33 8.30 21.23
N LYS A 11 -0.20 7.88 22.38
CA LYS A 11 -0.22 6.47 22.79
C LYS A 11 -1.10 5.62 21.88
N GLU A 12 -2.25 6.14 21.44
CA GLU A 12 -3.15 5.47 20.51
C GLU A 12 -2.57 5.43 19.10
N LEU A 13 -2.01 6.55 18.62
CA LEU A 13 -1.31 6.59 17.33
C LEU A 13 -0.16 5.57 17.29
N ASN A 14 0.61 5.44 18.37
CA ASN A 14 1.67 4.43 18.45
C ASN A 14 1.17 2.99 18.41
N ARG A 15 -0.02 2.72 18.98
CA ARG A 15 -0.66 1.40 18.88
C ARG A 15 -1.12 1.12 17.44
N ILE A 16 -1.71 2.11 16.77
CA ILE A 16 -2.16 1.99 15.37
C ILE A 16 -0.95 1.79 14.45
N ARG A 17 0.09 2.61 14.59
CA ARG A 17 1.38 2.48 13.90
C ARG A 17 1.94 1.06 14.02
N ARG A 18 2.01 0.54 15.26
CA ARG A 18 2.47 -0.83 15.52
C ARG A 18 1.57 -1.87 14.83
N TRP A 19 0.26 -1.71 14.89
CA TRP A 19 -0.67 -2.66 14.27
C TRP A 19 -0.51 -2.72 12.74
N CYS A 20 -0.41 -1.55 12.09
CA CYS A 20 -0.26 -1.41 10.65
C CYS A 20 1.09 -1.93 10.16
N ILE A 21 2.21 -1.59 10.83
CA ILE A 21 3.53 -2.00 10.35
C ILE A 21 3.70 -3.53 10.43
N MET A 22 3.07 -4.18 11.40
CA MET A 22 3.05 -5.64 11.56
C MET A 22 2.25 -6.38 10.47
N ARG A 23 1.60 -5.66 9.54
CA ARG A 23 0.95 -6.27 8.38
C ARG A 23 1.93 -6.66 7.29
N GLN A 24 3.14 -6.10 7.28
CA GLN A 24 4.14 -6.45 6.28
C GLN A 24 4.68 -7.86 6.49
N GLN A 25 4.70 -8.66 5.43
CA GLN A 25 5.38 -9.95 5.33
C GLN A 25 6.40 -9.85 4.19
N ASN A 26 6.09 -10.38 3.00
CA ASN A 26 6.73 -10.02 1.74
C ASN A 26 5.95 -8.89 1.04
N GLY A 27 4.62 -9.03 0.93
CA GLY A 27 3.67 -7.93 0.72
C GLY A 27 2.99 -7.51 2.02
N TYR A 28 1.72 -7.11 1.95
CA TYR A 28 0.90 -6.80 3.13
C TYR A 28 -0.33 -7.69 3.21
N ASN A 29 -0.77 -8.01 4.43
CA ASN A 29 -2.05 -8.67 4.67
C ASN A 29 -3.03 -7.74 5.41
N GLY A 30 -4.33 -7.97 5.26
CA GLY A 30 -5.35 -7.15 5.93
C GLY A 30 -5.51 -7.45 7.41
N ARG A 31 -5.12 -8.66 7.86
CA ARG A 31 -5.28 -9.10 9.25
C ARG A 31 -4.26 -10.18 9.63
N PRO A 32 -3.96 -10.37 10.93
CA PRO A 32 -3.03 -11.39 11.39
C PRO A 32 -3.39 -12.80 10.88
N ASN A 33 -2.36 -13.61 10.63
CA ASN A 33 -2.48 -15.01 10.20
C ASN A 33 -3.27 -15.21 8.89
N LYS A 34 -3.25 -14.21 8.00
CA LYS A 34 -3.80 -14.32 6.65
C LYS A 34 -2.72 -14.08 5.60
N PRO A 35 -2.88 -14.68 4.40
CA PRO A 35 -1.97 -14.44 3.30
C PRO A 35 -1.98 -12.96 2.92
N VAL A 36 -0.86 -12.54 2.33
CA VAL A 36 -0.72 -11.22 1.71
C VAL A 36 -1.64 -11.10 0.49
N ASP A 37 -1.95 -9.87 0.11
CA ASP A 37 -2.78 -9.52 -1.05
C ASP A 37 -2.32 -8.16 -1.59
N THR A 38 -2.12 -8.07 -2.91
CA THR A 38 -1.59 -6.89 -3.60
C THR A 38 -2.24 -5.59 -3.15
N CYS A 39 -3.56 -5.56 -2.97
CA CYS A 39 -4.27 -4.30 -2.66
C CYS A 39 -3.86 -3.71 -1.31
N TYR A 40 -3.41 -4.54 -0.34
CA TYR A 40 -2.95 -4.04 0.95
C TYR A 40 -1.62 -3.28 0.87
N SER A 41 -0.87 -3.43 -0.21
CA SER A 41 0.31 -2.59 -0.47
C SER A 41 -0.07 -1.11 -0.56
N PHE A 42 -1.28 -0.81 -1.04
CA PHE A 42 -1.85 0.52 -0.95
C PHE A 42 -2.61 0.72 0.37
N TRP A 43 -3.58 -0.13 0.74
CA TRP A 43 -4.43 0.14 1.92
C TRP A 43 -3.62 0.33 3.20
N VAL A 44 -2.68 -0.57 3.47
CA VAL A 44 -1.80 -0.46 4.64
C VAL A 44 -0.69 0.55 4.38
N GLY A 45 -0.09 0.54 3.20
CA GLY A 45 1.00 1.46 2.84
C GLY A 45 0.62 2.93 2.95
N ALA A 46 -0.54 3.31 2.40
CA ALA A 46 -1.10 4.65 2.47
C ALA A 46 -1.41 5.04 3.92
N THR A 47 -1.99 4.14 4.71
CA THR A 47 -2.20 4.36 6.15
C THR A 47 -0.87 4.63 6.87
N LEU A 48 0.17 3.84 6.61
CA LEU A 48 1.50 4.05 7.17
C LEU A 48 2.13 5.37 6.70
N LYS A 49 1.82 5.81 5.48
CA LYS A 49 2.27 7.09 4.93
C LYS A 49 1.60 8.26 5.65
N LEU A 50 0.29 8.16 5.92
CA LEU A 50 -0.45 9.14 6.72
C LEU A 50 0.06 9.21 8.17
N LEU A 51 0.51 8.07 8.70
CA LEU A 51 1.10 7.97 10.05
C LEU A 51 2.59 8.34 10.11
N ASN A 52 3.18 8.80 9.00
CA ASN A 52 4.59 9.21 8.87
C ASN A 52 5.61 8.12 9.30
N ILE A 53 5.29 6.84 9.06
CA ILE A 53 6.18 5.70 9.38
C ILE A 53 6.39 4.73 8.22
N PHE A 54 5.85 5.01 7.03
CA PHE A 54 6.02 4.14 5.86
C PHE A 54 7.49 3.96 5.47
N GLN A 55 8.33 4.98 5.68
CA GLN A 55 9.77 4.92 5.40
C GLN A 55 10.53 3.85 6.20
N TYR A 56 9.93 3.26 7.24
CA TYR A 56 10.52 2.19 8.04
C TYR A 56 10.12 0.78 7.56
N THR A 57 9.36 0.66 6.47
CA THR A 57 8.98 -0.62 5.89
C THR A 57 10.02 -1.12 4.89
N ASN A 58 9.99 -2.41 4.56
CA ASN A 58 10.89 -2.98 3.56
C ASN A 58 10.32 -2.77 2.14
N PHE A 59 10.77 -1.74 1.44
CA PHE A 59 10.24 -1.40 0.10
C PHE A 59 10.55 -2.47 -0.95
N GLU A 60 11.73 -3.06 -0.90
CA GLU A 60 12.19 -4.02 -1.90
C GLU A 60 11.37 -5.32 -1.87
N ARG A 61 11.10 -5.85 -0.67
CA ARG A 61 10.22 -7.03 -0.52
C ARG A 61 8.80 -6.75 -1.00
N ASN A 62 8.26 -5.57 -0.65
CA ASN A 62 6.93 -5.16 -1.09
C ASN A 62 6.84 -5.04 -2.61
N ARG A 63 7.82 -4.36 -3.22
CA ARG A 63 7.95 -4.20 -4.67
C ARG A 63 7.98 -5.55 -5.37
N ASN A 64 8.85 -6.46 -4.90
CA ASN A 64 8.99 -7.79 -5.49
C ASN A 64 7.70 -8.59 -5.40
N TYR A 65 6.95 -8.48 -4.30
CA TYR A 65 5.64 -9.12 -4.17
C TYR A 65 4.61 -8.53 -5.14
N ILE A 66 4.49 -7.21 -5.25
CA ILE A 66 3.55 -6.58 -6.20
C ILE A 66 3.89 -7.02 -7.63
N LEU A 67 5.16 -6.98 -8.02
CA LEU A 67 5.56 -7.40 -9.38
C LEU A 67 5.36 -8.90 -9.63
N SER A 68 5.39 -9.74 -8.60
CA SER A 68 5.07 -11.17 -8.75
C SER A 68 3.59 -11.45 -9.04
N THR A 69 2.70 -10.48 -8.82
CA THR A 69 1.26 -10.61 -9.14
C THR A 69 0.89 -9.96 -10.46
N GLN A 70 1.86 -9.44 -11.21
CA GLN A 70 1.64 -8.86 -12.53
C GLN A 70 1.36 -9.95 -13.57
N ASP A 71 0.26 -9.81 -14.30
CA ASP A 71 0.02 -10.63 -15.49
C ASP A 71 0.79 -10.03 -16.68
N ARG A 72 1.71 -10.80 -17.25
CA ARG A 72 2.57 -10.35 -18.36
C ARG A 72 1.93 -10.54 -19.74
N LEU A 73 0.85 -11.32 -19.84
CA LEU A 73 0.18 -11.60 -21.10
C LEU A 73 -0.93 -10.59 -21.36
N VAL A 74 -1.83 -10.41 -20.40
CA VAL A 74 -2.99 -9.49 -20.54
C VAL A 74 -2.78 -8.14 -19.84
N GLY A 75 -1.76 -8.04 -18.96
CA GLY A 75 -1.51 -6.85 -18.15
C GLY A 75 -2.34 -6.82 -16.86
N GLY A 76 -2.11 -5.77 -16.07
CA GLY A 76 -2.74 -5.63 -14.75
C GLY A 76 -2.06 -6.44 -13.65
N PHE A 77 -2.64 -6.40 -12.46
CA PHE A 77 -2.16 -7.11 -11.29
C PHE A 77 -3.30 -7.90 -10.67
N ALA A 78 -2.97 -9.05 -10.11
CA ALA A 78 -3.88 -9.89 -9.38
C ALA A 78 -3.69 -9.75 -7.87
N LYS A 79 -4.55 -10.41 -7.11
CA LYS A 79 -4.41 -10.56 -5.66
C LYS A 79 -3.14 -11.33 -5.25
N TRP A 80 -2.84 -12.39 -5.97
CA TRP A 80 -1.74 -13.33 -5.71
C TRP A 80 -1.00 -13.66 -7.01
N PRO A 81 0.24 -14.18 -6.93
CA PRO A 81 0.92 -14.76 -8.09
C PRO A 81 0.06 -15.85 -8.72
N ASP A 82 0.17 -16.00 -10.04
CA ASP A 82 -0.53 -17.03 -10.82
C ASP A 82 -2.07 -17.00 -10.65
N SER A 83 -2.63 -15.81 -10.41
CA SER A 83 -4.07 -15.57 -10.31
C SER A 83 -4.52 -14.56 -11.38
N HIS A 84 -5.82 -14.50 -11.64
CA HIS A 84 -6.36 -13.62 -12.67
C HIS A 84 -6.30 -12.15 -12.22
N PRO A 85 -5.82 -11.24 -13.08
CA PRO A 85 -5.83 -9.82 -12.77
C PRO A 85 -7.25 -9.26 -12.80
N ASP A 86 -7.46 -8.19 -12.04
CA ASP A 86 -8.70 -7.42 -12.07
C ASP A 86 -8.41 -5.92 -11.91
N ALA A 87 -9.40 -5.08 -12.21
CA ALA A 87 -9.24 -3.64 -12.18
C ALA A 87 -8.86 -3.09 -10.79
N LEU A 88 -9.35 -3.72 -9.72
CA LEU A 88 -9.10 -3.29 -8.34
C LEU A 88 -7.63 -3.53 -7.98
N HIS A 89 -7.13 -4.74 -8.19
CA HIS A 89 -5.75 -5.08 -7.86
C HIS A 89 -4.76 -4.43 -8.83
N ALA A 90 -5.14 -4.21 -10.09
CA ALA A 90 -4.35 -3.42 -11.02
C ALA A 90 -4.13 -1.99 -10.51
N TYR A 91 -5.21 -1.30 -10.14
CA TYR A 91 -5.12 0.06 -9.61
C TYR A 91 -4.32 0.11 -8.30
N PHE A 92 -4.67 -0.71 -7.31
CA PHE A 92 -4.00 -0.66 -6.01
C PHE A 92 -2.56 -1.22 -6.03
N GLY A 93 -2.23 -2.09 -6.98
CA GLY A 93 -0.85 -2.50 -7.24
C GLY A 93 -0.01 -1.32 -7.72
N ILE A 94 -0.51 -0.56 -8.70
CA ILE A 94 0.14 0.66 -9.21
C ILE A 94 0.25 1.72 -8.10
N CYS A 95 -0.81 1.96 -7.31
CA CYS A 95 -0.74 2.89 -6.19
C CYS A 95 0.25 2.42 -5.11
N GLY A 96 0.37 1.12 -4.87
CA GLY A 96 1.38 0.54 -3.97
C GLY A 96 2.82 0.81 -4.44
N LEU A 97 3.08 0.67 -5.75
CA LEU A 97 4.36 1.03 -6.38
C LEU A 97 4.61 2.55 -6.35
N SER A 98 3.57 3.35 -6.54
CA SER A 98 3.63 4.81 -6.42
C SER A 98 4.08 5.27 -5.03
N LEU A 99 3.60 4.62 -3.96
CA LEU A 99 3.97 4.98 -2.58
C LEU A 99 5.47 4.82 -2.28
N ILE A 100 6.13 3.85 -2.93
CA ILE A 100 7.57 3.58 -2.80
C ILE A 100 8.42 4.35 -3.85
N GLY A 101 7.80 5.13 -4.73
CA GLY A 101 8.49 5.96 -5.71
C GLY A 101 8.98 5.20 -6.95
N GLU A 102 8.23 4.21 -7.41
CA GLU A 102 8.56 3.46 -8.64
C GLU A 102 8.70 4.40 -9.85
N THR A 103 9.79 4.21 -10.61
CA THR A 103 10.08 5.00 -11.81
C THR A 103 8.97 4.87 -12.84
N GLY A 104 8.53 5.99 -13.41
CA GLY A 104 7.47 6.02 -14.43
C GLY A 104 6.05 5.99 -13.87
N ILE A 105 5.88 5.98 -12.54
CA ILE A 105 4.56 6.06 -11.89
C ILE A 105 4.44 7.38 -11.13
N CYS A 106 3.39 8.15 -11.41
CA CYS A 106 3.10 9.40 -10.70
C CYS A 106 2.87 9.15 -9.21
N LYS A 107 3.28 10.10 -8.36
CA LYS A 107 3.07 10.04 -6.91
C LYS A 107 1.58 10.12 -6.56
N VAL A 108 1.09 9.16 -5.81
CA VAL A 108 -0.29 9.11 -5.31
C VAL A 108 -0.44 9.92 -4.03
N HIS A 109 -1.60 10.56 -3.85
CA HIS A 109 -1.97 11.21 -2.60
C HIS A 109 -2.59 10.17 -1.65
N PRO A 110 -1.97 9.86 -0.50
CA PRO A 110 -2.42 8.74 0.36
C PRO A 110 -3.74 9.01 1.10
N CYS A 111 -4.20 10.27 1.16
CA CYS A 111 -5.44 10.66 1.84
C CYS A 111 -6.62 10.92 0.86
N SER A 112 -6.31 11.04 -0.43
CA SER A 112 -7.28 11.47 -1.43
C SER A 112 -7.26 10.46 -2.56
N ASP A 113 -8.31 9.63 -2.64
CA ASP A 113 -8.62 8.85 -3.85
C ASP A 113 -9.00 9.75 -5.04
N ASN A 114 -9.03 11.08 -4.86
CA ASN A 114 -9.08 12.04 -5.94
C ASN A 114 -7.67 12.54 -6.28
N THR A 115 -7.22 12.14 -7.47
CA THR A 115 -6.31 12.91 -8.30
C THR A 115 -6.78 14.36 -8.34
N HIS A 116 -6.15 15.24 -7.55
CA HIS A 116 -6.18 16.67 -7.85
C HIS A 116 -5.45 16.85 -9.17
N ILE A 117 -6.19 16.79 -10.28
CA ILE A 117 -5.76 17.31 -11.57
C ILE A 117 -5.47 18.78 -11.31
N SER A 118 -4.18 19.10 -11.25
CA SER A 118 -3.71 20.47 -11.28
C SER A 118 -3.77 20.89 -12.75
N THR A 119 -4.83 21.57 -13.14
CA THR A 119 -4.86 22.41 -14.36
C THR A 119 -4.17 23.73 -14.07
#